data_AF-A0AB37S9P7-F1
#
_entry.id   AF-A0AB37S9P7-F1
#
_cell.length_a   1.000
_cell.length_b   1.000
_cell.length_c   1.000
_cell.angle_alpha   90.00
_cell.angle_beta   90.00
_cell.angle_gamma   90.00
#
_symmetry.space_group_name_H-M   'P 1'
#
loop_
_entity.id
_entity.type
_entity.pdbx_description
1 polymer ?
#
loop_
_entity_poly.entity_id
_entity_poly.type
_entity_poly.pdbx_seq_one_letter_code
_entity_poly.pdbx_strand_id
1 'polypeptide(L)' 'DFCFNGNLIMRATGDRMLLSPPLVIREGEVDEIVDKAKRAFDATAERVGRVR' A
#
# COMPACT_ATOMS: atom_id res chain seq x y z
N ASP A 1 -5.77 -7.02 3.50
CA ASP A 1 -6.00 -6.49 4.86
C ASP A 1 -5.03 -5.39 5.25
N PHE A 2 -3.70 -5.61 5.15
CA PHE A 2 -2.70 -4.63 5.61
C PHE A 2 -2.87 -3.20 5.08
N CYS A 3 -3.15 -3.01 3.78
CA CYS A 3 -3.42 -1.67 3.24
C CYS A 3 -4.65 -1.03 3.90
N PHE A 4 -5.77 -1.77 3.99
CA PHE A 4 -7.02 -1.26 4.55
C PHE A 4 -6.88 -0.91 6.04
N ASN A 5 -6.23 -1.77 6.82
CA ASN A 5 -5.94 -1.52 8.23
C ASN A 5 -4.97 -0.34 8.43
N GLY A 6 -4.13 -0.07 7.44
CA GLY A 6 -3.21 1.08 7.41
C GLY A 6 -3.83 2.36 6.85
N ASN A 7 -5.16 2.45 6.74
CA ASN A 7 -5.87 3.58 6.14
C ASN A 7 -5.41 3.90 4.70
N LEU A 8 -5.21 2.87 3.90
CA LEU A 8 -4.87 2.95 2.48
C LEU A 8 -5.77 2.03 1.65
N ILE A 9 -6.56 2.61 0.76
CA ILE A 9 -7.42 1.86 -0.15
C ILE A 9 -6.63 1.54 -1.42
N MET A 10 -6.37 0.26 -1.65
CA MET A 10 -5.79 -0.27 -2.88
C MET A 10 -6.54 -1.54 -3.29
N ARG A 11 -6.62 -1.80 -4.60
CA ARG A 11 -7.30 -2.97 -5.14
C ARG A 11 -6.29 -4.04 -5.54
N ALA A 12 -6.43 -5.24 -5.00
CA ALA A 12 -5.71 -6.41 -5.49
C ALA A 12 -6.36 -6.96 -6.77
N THR A 13 -5.56 -7.28 -7.78
CA THR A 13 -5.96 -8.00 -8.99
C THR A 13 -4.93 -9.07 -9.28
N GLY A 14 -5.18 -10.29 -8.79
CA GLY A 14 -4.15 -11.32 -8.68
C GLY A 14 -2.99 -10.83 -7.81
N ASP A 15 -1.77 -10.93 -8.32
CA ASP A 15 -0.55 -10.55 -7.60
C ASP A 15 -0.18 -9.07 -7.74
N ARG A 16 -1.06 -8.25 -8.32
CA ARG A 16 -0.84 -6.82 -8.56
C ARG A 16 -1.74 -5.97 -7.69
N MET A 17 -1.17 -4.92 -7.12
CA MET A 17 -1.88 -3.90 -6.35
C MET A 17 -2.06 -2.64 -7.20
N LEU A 18 -3.30 -2.17 -7.34
CA LEU A 18 -3.65 -0.99 -8.11
C LEU A 18 -4.18 0.11 -7.19
N LEU A 19 -3.83 1.36 -7.52
CA LEU A 19 -4.34 2.57 -6.88
C LEU A 19 -4.64 3.64 -7.93
N SER A 20 -5.66 4.45 -7.70
CA SER A 20 -6.04 5.58 -8.56
C SER A 20 -6.45 6.73 -7.65
N PRO A 21 -5.49 7.54 -7.17
CA PRO A 21 -5.81 8.63 -6.27
C PRO A 21 -6.60 9.71 -7.01
N PRO A 22 -7.29 10.63 -6.31
CA PRO A 22 -7.92 11.78 -6.94
C PRO A 22 -6.91 12.63 -7.72
N LEU A 23 -7.34 13.24 -8.83
CA LEU A 23 -6.47 14.10 -9.66
C LEU A 23 -6.03 15.40 -8.95
N VAL A 24 -6.66 15.72 -7.83
CA VAL A 24 -6.36 16.91 -7.00
C VAL A 24 -5.33 16.63 -5.90
N ILE A 25 -4.75 15.43 -5.88
CA ILE A 25 -3.76 15.03 -4.89
C ILE A 25 -2.51 15.92 -4.94
N ARG A 26 -1.92 16.18 -3.79
CA ARG A 26 -0.68 16.94 -3.59
C ARG A 26 0.51 16.01 -3.48
N GLU A 27 1.70 16.51 -3.75
CA GLU A 27 2.94 15.72 -3.67
C GLU A 27 3.12 15.02 -2.30
N GLY A 28 2.91 15.72 -1.19
CA GLY A 28 3.03 15.10 0.14
C GLY A 28 1.98 14.02 0.45
N GLU A 29 0.81 14.06 -0.19
CA GLU A 29 -0.18 12.99 -0.08
C GLU A 29 0.24 11.75 -0.89
N VAL A 30 0.97 11.95 -2.00
CA VAL A 30 1.59 10.84 -2.75
C VAL A 30 2.65 10.15 -1.90
N ASP A 31 3.50 10.92 -1.22
CA ASP A 31 4.50 10.37 -0.30
C ASP A 31 3.84 9.56 0.82
N GLU A 32 2.76 10.08 1.42
CA GLU A 32 1.99 9.37 2.45
C GLU A 32 1.42 8.04 1.93
N ILE A 33 0.89 8.02 0.71
CA ILE A 33 0.40 6.80 0.05
C ILE A 33 1.52 5.77 -0.10
N VAL A 34 2.69 6.18 -0.60
CA VAL A 34 3.84 5.29 -0.83
C VAL A 34 4.33 4.71 0.49
N ASP A 35 4.44 5.54 1.53
CA ASP A 35 4.85 5.10 2.87
C ASP A 35 3.90 4.08 3.48
N LYS A 36 2.58 4.32 3.35
CA LYS A 36 1.56 3.36 3.81
C LYS A 36 1.62 2.07 3.01
N ALA A 37 1.80 2.14 1.70
CA ALA A 37 1.92 0.97 0.83
C ALA A 37 3.13 0.12 1.22
N LYS A 38 4.29 0.76 1.45
CA LYS A 38 5.51 0.10 1.91
C LYS A 38 5.29 -0.67 3.20
N ARG A 39 4.75 -0.02 4.24
CA ARG A 39 4.44 -0.67 5.53
C ARG A 39 3.51 -1.88 5.36
N ALA A 40 2.51 -1.78 4.48
CA ALA A 40 1.60 -2.88 4.20
C ALA A 40 2.30 -4.06 3.49
N PHE A 41 3.25 -3.77 2.58
CA PHE A 41 4.05 -4.78 1.90
C PHE A 41 5.08 -5.43 2.82
N ASP A 42 5.74 -4.66 3.69
CA ASP A 42 6.65 -5.18 4.69
C ASP A 42 5.93 -6.15 5.64
N ALA A 43 4.76 -5.76 6.16
CA ALA A 43 3.91 -6.64 6.98
C ALA A 43 3.43 -7.89 6.23
N THR A 44 3.20 -7.76 4.92
CA THR A 44 2.88 -8.91 4.06
C THR A 44 4.10 -9.83 3.95
N ALA A 45 5.29 -9.29 3.71
CA ALA A 45 6.54 -10.03 3.56
C ALA A 45 6.90 -10.77 4.85
N GLU A 46 6.75 -10.13 6.01
CA GLU A 46 6.88 -10.74 7.33
C GLU A 46 5.93 -11.91 7.50
N ARG A 47 4.63 -11.72 7.20
CA ARG A 47 3.61 -12.77 7.34
C ARG A 47 3.87 -13.98 6.44
N VAL A 48 4.40 -13.78 5.24
CA VAL A 48 4.72 -14.88 4.32
C VAL A 48 6.15 -15.42 4.47
N GLY A 49 6.91 -14.91 5.44
CA GLY A 49 8.27 -15.38 5.74
C GLY A 49 9.31 -15.04 4.67
N ARG A 50 9.11 -13.96 3.90
CA ARG A 50 10.06 -13.50 2.88
C ARG A 50 11.14 -12.54 3.39
N VAL A 51 11.15 -12.23 4.69
CA VAL A 51 12.22 -11.42 5.28
C VAL A 51 13.45 -12.30 5.48
N ARG A 52 14.48 -12.09 4.65
CA ARG A 52 15.87 -12.43 4.94
C ARG A 52 16.60 -11.16 5.34
#